data_AF-A0A3E0QSS2-F1
#
_entry.id   AF-A0A3E0QSS2-F1
#
_cell.length_a   1.000
_cell.length_b   1.000
_cell.length_c   1.000
_cell.angle_alpha   90.00
_cell.angle_beta   90.00
_cell.angle_gamma   90.00
#
_symmetry.space_group_name_H-M   'P 1'
#
loop_
_entity.id
_entity.type
_entity.pdbx_description
1 polymer ?
#
loop_
_entity_poly.entity_id
_entity_poly.type
_entity_poly.pdbx_seq_one_letter_code
_entity_poly.pdbx_strand_id
1 'polypeptide(L)'
;MKAFAVALLGLAVTAPAMAGPYVSTKSEFKGDEEGYAKTVHQGRLGYGWKLESGIKPYVEVGGGLSAADGVEVFDGDTFTVAEVGAAIPITEKLSAKAKFEHKWGQDEARDWKFEV
;
A
#
# COMPACT_ATOMS: atom_id res chain seq x y z
N MET A 1 -7.22 -1.73 -24.97
CA MET A 1 -6.88 -1.31 -23.60
C MET A 1 -7.97 -0.37 -23.11
N LYS A 2 -8.82 -0.82 -22.19
CA LYS A 2 -9.81 0.05 -21.54
C LYS A 2 -9.19 0.54 -20.24
N ALA A 3 -9.14 1.86 -20.06
CA ALA A 3 -8.51 2.49 -18.92
C ALA A 3 -9.37 2.24 -17.68
N PHE A 4 -8.87 1.44 -16.74
CA PHE A 4 -9.48 1.25 -15.44
C PHE A 4 -9.37 2.55 -14.64
N ALA A 5 -10.49 3.24 -14.44
CA ALA A 5 -10.59 4.32 -13.48
C ALA A 5 -10.62 3.71 -12.07
N VAL A 6 -9.43 3.39 -11.54
CA VAL A 6 -9.28 2.89 -10.17
C VAL A 6 -9.50 4.06 -9.21
N ALA A 7 -10.74 4.19 -8.72
CA ALA A 7 -11.01 5.02 -7.55
C ALA A 7 -10.42 4.31 -6.32
N LEU A 8 -9.12 4.55 -6.09
CA LEU A 8 -8.44 4.08 -4.90
C LEU A 8 -8.93 4.93 -3.73
N LEU A 9 -10.00 4.51 -3.04
CA LEU A 9 -10.19 4.84 -1.64
C LEU A 9 -9.11 4.11 -0.84
N GLY A 10 -7.86 4.50 -1.07
CA GLY A 10 -6.75 4.12 -0.22
C GLY A 10 -7.02 4.79 1.11
N LEU A 11 -7.64 4.05 2.04
CA LEU A 11 -7.55 4.35 3.45
C LEU A 11 -6.09 4.67 3.68
N ALA A 12 -5.83 5.96 3.95
CA ALA A 12 -4.50 6.49 4.08
C ALA A 12 -3.79 5.58 5.08
N VAL A 13 -2.85 4.76 4.60
CA VAL A 13 -1.89 4.11 5.48
C VAL A 13 -1.06 5.27 6.00
N THR A 14 -1.56 5.87 7.07
CA THR A 14 -0.79 6.72 7.94
C THR A 14 0.19 5.76 8.58
N ALA A 15 1.32 5.55 7.89
CA ALA A 15 2.48 4.98 8.53
C ALA A 15 2.60 5.71 9.87
N PRO A 16 2.56 5.00 11.00
CA PRO A 16 2.40 5.63 12.30
C PRO A 16 3.47 6.70 12.44
N ALA A 17 3.08 7.88 12.92
CA ALA A 17 3.96 9.03 13.07
C ALA A 17 5.12 8.81 14.08
N MET A 18 5.30 7.57 14.55
CA MET A 18 6.19 7.10 15.59
C MET A 18 7.39 6.41 14.93
N ALA A 19 8.60 6.82 15.30
CA ALA A 19 9.81 6.12 14.92
C ALA A 19 9.87 4.75 15.62
N GLY A 20 10.30 3.70 14.93
CA GLY A 20 10.44 2.34 15.45
C GLY A 20 9.76 1.27 14.58
N PRO A 21 9.82 0.00 15.02
CA PRO A 21 9.15 -1.11 14.35
C PRO A 21 7.64 -1.03 14.57
N TYR A 22 6.87 -1.41 13.55
CA TYR A 22 5.42 -1.48 13.63
C TYR A 22 4.87 -2.57 12.71
N VAL A 23 3.62 -2.95 12.96
CA VAL A 23 2.86 -3.86 12.11
C VAL A 23 1.72 -3.06 11.48
N SER A 24 1.52 -3.20 10.17
CA SER A 24 0.39 -2.60 9.47
C SER A 24 -0.39 -3.66 8.73
N THR A 25 -1.70 -3.48 8.67
CA THR A 25 -2.59 -4.28 7.83
C THR A 25 -3.30 -3.34 6.88
N LYS A 26 -3.52 -3.78 5.65
CA LYS A 26 -4.24 -3.01 4.65
C LYS A 26 -5.24 -3.91 3.94
N SER A 27 -6.50 -3.53 4.06
CA SER A 27 -7.63 -4.17 3.38
C SER A 27 -8.17 -3.19 2.36
N GLU A 28 -8.14 -3.57 1.08
CA GLU A 28 -8.65 -2.77 -0.03
C GLU A 28 -9.81 -3.53 -0.68
N PHE A 29 -10.97 -2.87 -0.77
CA PHE A 29 -12.11 -3.37 -1.52
C PHE A 29 -12.21 -2.51 -2.78
N LYS A 30 -12.02 -3.12 -3.94
CA LYS A 30 -12.09 -2.46 -5.24
C LYS A 30 -13.42 -2.80 -5.89
N GLY A 31 -14.13 -1.77 -6.33
CA GLY A 31 -15.28 -1.89 -7.22
C GLY A 31 -15.00 -1.22 -8.57
N ASP A 32 -15.76 -1.61 -9.58
CA ASP A 32 -15.79 -1.03 -10.92
C ASP A 32 -17.22 -0.60 -11.30
N GLU A 33 -17.44 -0.25 -12.57
CA GLU A 33 -18.76 0.17 -13.09
C GLU A 33 -19.81 -0.96 -13.02
N GLU A 34 -19.39 -2.22 -12.91
CA GLU A 34 -20.26 -3.40 -12.89
C GLU A 34 -20.54 -3.89 -11.47
N GLY A 35 -19.74 -3.47 -10.48
CA GLY A 35 -19.99 -3.71 -9.07
C GLY A 35 -18.71 -3.97 -8.28
N TYR A 36 -18.75 -4.98 -7.41
CA TYR A 36 -17.57 -5.40 -6.66
C TYR A 36 -16.62 -6.16 -7.58
N ALA A 37 -15.34 -5.80 -7.59
CA ALA A 37 -14.36 -6.33 -8.53
C ALA A 37 -13.31 -7.21 -7.84
N LYS A 38 -12.75 -6.76 -6.72
CA LYS A 38 -11.63 -7.43 -6.06
C LYS A 38 -11.46 -7.01 -4.60
N THR A 39 -11.11 -7.97 -3.75
CA THR A 39 -10.57 -7.73 -2.41
C THR A 39 -9.07 -7.92 -2.40
N VAL A 40 -8.38 -7.12 -1.61
CA VAL A 40 -6.96 -7.26 -1.31
C VAL A 40 -6.76 -7.15 0.20
N HIS A 41 -6.19 -8.18 0.82
CA HIS A 41 -5.77 -8.15 2.21
C HIS A 41 -4.25 -8.29 2.27
N GLN A 42 -3.59 -7.43 3.04
CA GLN A 42 -2.15 -7.54 3.24
C GLN A 42 -1.77 -7.25 4.68
N GLY A 43 -0.74 -7.97 5.13
CA GLY A 43 -0.03 -7.70 6.36
C GLY A 43 1.39 -7.25 6.04
N ARG A 44 1.89 -6.25 6.77
CA ARG A 44 3.22 -5.69 6.58
C ARG A 44 3.91 -5.45 7.92
N LEU A 45 5.22 -5.60 7.89
CA LEU A 45 6.12 -5.18 8.94
C LEU A 45 6.84 -3.93 8.45
N GLY A 46 6.80 -2.88 9.26
CA GLY A 46 7.39 -1.60 8.92
C GLY A 46 8.40 -1.15 9.95
N TYR A 47 9.33 -0.31 9.49
CA TYR A 47 10.23 0.43 10.35
C TYR A 47 10.30 1.87 9.86
N GLY A 48 9.90 2.80 10.72
CA GLY A 48 9.98 4.24 10.48
C GLY A 48 11.06 4.88 11.33
N TRP A 49 11.65 5.97 10.85
CA TRP A 49 12.49 6.82 11.68
C TRP A 49 12.22 8.29 11.40
N LYS A 50 12.68 9.16 12.30
CA LYS A 50 12.51 10.61 12.17
C LYS A 50 13.89 11.25 12.06
N LEU A 51 14.10 12.05 11.02
CA LEU A 51 15.30 12.86 10.88
C LEU A 51 15.15 14.16 11.69
N GLU A 52 16.28 14.79 12.00
CA GLU A 52 16.31 16.10 12.66
C GLU A 52 15.57 17.18 11.85
N SER A 53 15.55 17.05 10.52
CA SER A 53 14.80 17.90 9.59
C SER A 53 13.27 17.72 9.67
N GLY A 54 12.77 16.81 10.50
CA GLY A 54 11.34 16.51 10.64
C GLY A 54 10.78 15.55 9.58
N ILE A 55 11.57 15.19 8.56
CA ILE A 55 11.23 14.18 7.55
C ILE A 55 11.10 12.81 8.24
N LYS A 56 10.06 12.06 7.88
CA LYS A 56 9.75 10.74 8.44
C LYS A 56 9.81 9.67 7.34
N PRO A 57 11.00 9.17 7.00
CA PRO A 57 11.14 8.01 6.14
C PRO A 57 10.66 6.73 6.83
N TYR A 58 10.26 5.78 6.01
CA TYR A 58 9.87 4.46 6.45
C TYR A 58 10.13 3.43 5.34
N VAL A 59 10.28 2.19 5.76
CA VAL A 59 10.31 1.01 4.90
C VAL A 59 9.30 0.00 5.43
N GLU A 60 8.59 -0.67 4.54
CA GLU A 60 7.70 -1.77 4.84
C GLU A 60 8.02 -2.96 3.93
N VAL A 61 7.90 -4.15 4.47
CA VAL A 61 7.88 -5.39 3.70
C VAL A 61 6.74 -6.25 4.21
N GLY A 62 6.10 -6.99 3.32
CA GLY A 62 4.97 -7.80 3.69
C GLY A 62 4.47 -8.66 2.56
N GLY A 63 3.29 -9.21 2.75
CA GLY A 63 2.61 -10.02 1.77
C GLY A 63 1.11 -9.92 1.92
N GLY A 64 0.40 -10.38 0.91
CA GLY A 64 -1.03 -10.34 0.90
C GLY A 64 -1.67 -11.34 -0.03
N LEU A 65 -2.98 -11.39 0.09
CA LEU A 65 -3.91 -12.17 -0.69
C LEU A 65 -4.80 -11.22 -1.47
N SER A 66 -5.18 -11.61 -2.67
CA SER A 66 -6.07 -10.81 -3.49
C SER A 66 -7.03 -11.71 -4.25
N ALA A 67 -8.32 -11.50 -4.07
CA ALA A 67 -9.36 -12.35 -4.62
C ALA A 67 -10.34 -11.52 -5.44
N ALA A 68 -10.54 -11.91 -6.70
CA ALA A 68 -11.53 -11.32 -7.58
C ALA A 68 -12.95 -11.64 -7.10
N ASP A 69 -13.94 -10.94 -7.64
CA ASP A 69 -15.34 -11.27 -7.37
C ASP A 69 -15.67 -12.73 -7.72
N GLY A 70 -16.40 -13.40 -6.84
CA GLY A 70 -16.71 -14.83 -6.93
C GLY A 70 -15.56 -15.80 -6.58
N VAL A 71 -14.39 -15.31 -6.18
CA VAL A 71 -13.25 -16.14 -5.73
C VAL A 71 -13.11 -16.08 -4.20
N GLU A 72 -12.98 -17.23 -3.56
CA GLU A 72 -12.71 -17.33 -2.12
C GLU A 72 -11.35 -16.68 -1.80
N VAL A 73 -11.27 -15.96 -0.68
CA VAL A 73 -10.09 -15.14 -0.32
C VAL A 73 -8.80 -15.96 -0.23
N PHE A 74 -8.90 -17.23 0.19
CA PHE A 74 -7.76 -18.14 0.34
C PHE A 74 -7.35 -18.85 -0.95
N ASP A 75 -8.21 -18.83 -1.97
CA ASP A 75 -7.95 -19.40 -3.30
C ASP A 75 -7.53 -18.30 -4.32
N GLY A 76 -7.46 -17.05 -3.88
CA GLY A 76 -7.00 -15.92 -4.69
C GLY A 76 -5.47 -15.85 -4.86
N ASP A 77 -5.01 -14.81 -5.56
CA ASP A 77 -3.58 -14.59 -5.82
C ASP A 77 -2.83 -14.19 -4.56
N THR A 78 -1.64 -14.76 -4.37
CA THR A 78 -0.70 -14.29 -3.35
C THR A 78 0.30 -13.29 -3.94
N PHE A 79 0.73 -12.34 -3.13
CA PHE A 79 1.78 -11.40 -3.51
C PHE A 79 2.69 -11.04 -2.35
N THR A 80 3.93 -10.72 -2.66
CA THR A 80 4.87 -10.06 -1.74
C THR A 80 4.93 -8.57 -2.09
N VAL A 81 5.09 -7.71 -1.09
CA VAL A 81 5.18 -6.26 -1.28
C VAL A 81 6.34 -5.68 -0.48
N ALA A 82 7.06 -4.75 -1.10
CA ALA A 82 7.98 -3.86 -0.41
C ALA A 82 7.58 -2.41 -0.71
N GLU A 83 7.62 -1.57 0.31
CA GLU A 83 7.35 -0.14 0.18
C GLU A 83 8.48 0.64 0.85
N VAL A 84 8.95 1.70 0.20
CA VAL A 84 9.77 2.73 0.82
C VAL A 84 9.06 4.06 0.63
N GLY A 85 9.01 4.88 1.67
CA GLY A 85 8.37 6.18 1.56
C GLY A 85 8.89 7.17 2.58
N ALA A 86 8.49 8.42 2.41
CA ALA A 86 8.81 9.49 3.32
C ALA A 86 7.66 10.49 3.40
N ALA A 87 7.32 10.88 4.62
CA ALA A 87 6.48 12.05 4.86
C ALA A 87 7.39 13.28 5.06
N ILE A 88 7.25 14.26 4.17
CA ILE A 88 8.01 15.50 4.17
C ILE A 88 7.10 16.60 4.71
N PRO A 89 7.41 17.21 5.88
CA PRO A 89 6.61 18.32 6.40
C PRO A 89 6.75 19.53 5.47
N ILE A 90 5.63 20.06 5.00
CA ILE A 90 5.55 21.33 4.28
C ILE A 90 5.25 22.46 5.28
N THR A 91 4.36 22.17 6.23
CA THR A 91 4.05 23.05 7.37
C THR A 91 3.98 22.21 8.64
N GLU A 92 3.69 22.85 9.78
CA GLU A 92 3.48 22.13 11.04
C GLU A 92 2.30 21.13 10.99
N LYS A 93 1.37 21.31 10.04
CA LYS A 93 0.13 20.51 9.94
C LYS A 93 -0.05 19.81 8.59
N LEU A 94 0.76 20.16 7.59
CA LEU A 94 0.67 19.61 6.24
C LEU A 94 1.98 18.92 5.88
N SER A 95 1.89 17.70 5.37
CA SER A 95 3.03 16.95 4.84
C SER A 95 2.72 16.40 3.45
N ALA A 96 3.70 16.46 2.54
CA ALA A 96 3.68 15.65 1.32
C ALA A 96 4.16 14.24 1.65
N LYS A 97 3.65 13.23 0.93
CA LYS A 97 4.04 11.84 1.14
C LYS A 97 4.50 11.24 -0.19
N ALA A 98 5.81 11.11 -0.36
CA ALA A 98 6.36 10.36 -1.48
C ALA A 98 6.50 8.89 -1.06
N LYS A 99 6.01 7.96 -1.88
CA LYS A 99 6.20 6.53 -1.67
C LYS A 99 6.44 5.78 -2.98
N PHE A 100 7.25 4.75 -2.89
CA PHE A 100 7.49 3.77 -3.92
C PHE A 100 7.10 2.40 -3.37
N GLU A 101 6.15 1.76 -4.04
CA GLU A 101 5.68 0.41 -3.73
C GLU A 101 6.04 -0.51 -4.89
N HIS A 102 6.58 -1.69 -4.56
CA HIS A 102 6.85 -2.75 -5.51
C HIS A 102 6.16 -4.04 -5.04
N LYS A 103 5.38 -4.65 -5.93
CA LYS A 103 4.68 -5.90 -5.70
C LYS A 103 5.22 -6.99 -6.61
N TRP A 104 5.47 -8.14 -6.03
CA TRP A 104 5.80 -9.38 -6.73
C TRP A 104 4.59 -10.32 -6.64
N GLY A 105 3.89 -10.51 -7.76
CA GLY A 105 2.82 -11.50 -7.91
C GLY A 105 3.33 -12.85 -8.44
N GLN A 106 2.43 -13.85 -8.50
CA GLN A 106 2.75 -15.22 -8.95
C GLN A 106 3.05 -15.32 -10.46
N ASP A 107 2.54 -14.43 -11.31
CA ASP A 107 2.65 -14.51 -12.77
C ASP A 107 3.71 -13.57 -13.39
N GLU A 108 4.87 -13.40 -12.75
CA GLU A 108 5.95 -12.50 -13.18
C GLU A 108 5.53 -11.02 -13.39
N ALA A 109 4.27 -10.68 -13.10
CA ALA A 109 3.70 -9.34 -13.15
C ALA A 109 4.36 -8.50 -12.04
N ARG A 110 5.35 -7.71 -12.46
CA ARG A 110 6.03 -6.73 -11.62
C ARG A 110 5.24 -5.44 -11.64
N ASP A 111 4.33 -5.30 -10.68
CA ASP A 111 3.59 -4.06 -10.48
C ASP A 111 4.40 -3.11 -9.59
N TRP A 112 4.89 -2.03 -10.18
CA TRP A 112 5.53 -0.94 -9.44
C TRP A 112 4.64 0.30 -9.48
N LYS A 113 4.51 0.96 -8.33
CA LYS A 113 3.71 2.17 -8.18
C LYS A 113 4.52 3.25 -7.48
N PHE A 114 4.52 4.43 -8.07
CA PHE A 114 5.03 5.65 -7.46
C PHE A 114 3.84 6.58 -7.16
N GLU A 115 3.81 7.15 -5.96
CA GLU A 115 2.77 8.09 -5.52
C GLU A 115 3.42 9.24 -4.74
N VAL A 116 2.96 10.48 -4.99
CA VAL A 116 3.43 11.73 -4.36
C VAL A 116 2.25 12.47 -3.74
#